data_AF-A0A512IJS3-F1
#
_entry.id   AF-A0A512IJS3-F1
#
_cell.length_a   1.000
_cell.length_b   1.000
_cell.length_c   1.000
_cell.angle_alpha   90.00
_cell.angle_beta   90.00
_cell.angle_gamma   90.00
#
_symmetry.space_group_name_H-M   'P 1'
#
loop_
_entity.id
_entity.type
_entity.pdbx_description
1 polymer ?
#
loop_
_entity_poly.entity_id
_entity_poly.type
_entity_poly.pdbx_seq_one_letter_code
_entity_poly.pdbx_strand_id
1 'polypeptide(L)'
;MKRRLNIPAPNRRGFLAGFAGLFGTASLGGCDKFAESTGGVQTLKLGEDANMYVQRLALTPASLAREFSEADISRWFKPNGTVDPEDRPYKALAAKNFESFQLRIDGLVEHPQTLSLADLRALPARTQITRHDCVEGWSAIGKWTGVPLSELLKKAGLKPQARYIVFHCADTMEYAPGGETDDQATSDAAPADAKAESDGGSASADAGSADTGAKMTGGSDAKVKQADPKKAAATEETPSDAPGGRPIRYYESIDLTDAFHPQTIVAYDMNGKPLPVSNGAPLRLRVERQLGYKQAKYIMRIEVADSLAKFGQGNGGYWEDNGYEWYAGI
;
A
#
# COMPACT_ATOMS: atom_id res chain seq x y z
N MET A 1 -50.05 4.40 47.95
CA MET A 1 -50.55 5.14 46.77
C MET A 1 -49.46 5.16 45.69
N LYS A 2 -49.57 4.35 44.63
CA LYS A 2 -48.63 4.38 43.49
C LYS A 2 -49.24 5.23 42.37
N ARG A 3 -48.68 6.41 42.07
CA ARG A 3 -49.06 7.20 40.87
C ARG A 3 -48.42 6.54 39.64
N ARG A 4 -49.24 6.07 38.70
CA ARG A 4 -48.78 5.68 37.36
C ARG A 4 -48.67 6.95 36.52
N LEU A 5 -47.49 7.22 35.94
CA LEU A 5 -47.30 8.23 34.91
C LEU A 5 -47.92 7.71 33.60
N ASN A 6 -48.83 8.48 33.02
CA ASN A 6 -49.48 8.18 31.74
C ASN A 6 -48.66 8.87 30.63
N ILE A 7 -47.87 8.10 29.87
CA ILE A 7 -47.10 8.62 28.72
C ILE A 7 -47.94 8.41 27.46
N PRO A 8 -48.25 9.45 26.66
CA PRO A 8 -49.02 9.31 25.44
C PRO A 8 -48.27 8.46 24.41
N ALA A 9 -48.97 7.53 23.75
CA ALA A 9 -48.39 6.73 22.68
C ALA A 9 -48.16 7.58 21.41
N PRO A 10 -47.01 7.44 20.72
CA PRO A 10 -46.71 8.24 19.53
C PRO A 10 -47.63 7.91 18.35
N ASN A 11 -48.19 8.96 17.73
CA ASN A 11 -49.10 8.87 16.59
C ASN A 11 -48.32 8.56 15.29
N ARG A 12 -48.43 7.32 14.81
CA ARG A 12 -47.79 6.84 13.56
C ARG A 12 -48.16 7.67 12.32
N ARG A 13 -49.35 8.29 12.26
CA ARG A 13 -49.77 9.14 11.12
C ARG A 13 -49.09 10.51 11.13
N GLY A 14 -48.79 11.05 12.31
CA GLY A 14 -48.03 12.30 12.42
C GLY A 14 -46.57 12.13 11.96
N PHE A 15 -45.98 10.97 12.24
CA PHE A 15 -44.61 10.65 11.85
C PHE A 15 -44.46 10.46 10.33
N LEU A 16 -45.42 9.78 9.69
CA LEU A 16 -45.41 9.59 8.23
C LEU A 16 -45.72 10.87 7.44
N ALA A 17 -46.59 11.75 7.97
CA ALA A 17 -46.87 13.04 7.34
C ALA A 17 -45.70 14.03 7.46
N GLY A 18 -44.92 13.97 8.55
CA GLY A 18 -43.71 14.78 8.72
C GLY A 18 -42.57 14.39 7.77
N PHE A 19 -42.44 13.11 7.42
CA PHE A 19 -41.39 12.62 6.53
C PHE A 19 -41.67 12.90 5.04
N ALA A 20 -42.93 12.86 4.62
CA ALA A 20 -43.30 13.14 3.22
C ALA A 20 -43.06 14.61 2.82
N GLY A 21 -43.09 15.55 3.78
CA GLY A 21 -42.85 16.97 3.53
C GLY A 21 -41.39 17.34 3.24
N LEU A 22 -40.43 16.51 3.68
CA LEU A 22 -38.99 16.80 3.54
C LEU A 22 -38.37 16.29 2.22
N PHE A 23 -39.06 15.37 1.52
CA PHE A 23 -38.56 14.79 0.27
C PHE A 23 -39.40 15.16 -0.97
N GLY A 24 -40.40 16.03 -0.81
CA GLY A 24 -41.44 16.27 -1.80
C GLY A 24 -41.04 17.03 -3.08
N THR A 25 -39.87 17.66 -3.16
CA THR A 25 -39.50 18.47 -4.35
C THR A 25 -37.99 18.55 -4.60
N ALA A 26 -37.29 17.42 -4.60
CA ALA A 26 -35.95 17.36 -5.19
C ALA A 26 -36.05 16.64 -6.54
N SER A 27 -36.13 17.43 -7.61
CA SER A 27 -36.00 16.97 -8.99
C SER A 27 -34.69 16.20 -9.17
N LEU A 28 -34.69 15.19 -10.04
CA LEU A 28 -33.56 14.26 -10.24
C LEU A 28 -32.20 14.92 -10.52
N GLY A 29 -32.15 16.18 -11.01
CA GLY A 29 -30.90 16.95 -11.19
C GLY A 29 -30.49 17.85 -10.02
N GLY A 30 -31.28 17.91 -8.95
CA GLY A 30 -30.98 18.68 -7.74
C GLY A 30 -30.09 17.91 -6.75
N CYS A 31 -30.12 16.59 -6.78
CA CYS A 31 -29.27 15.75 -5.92
C CYS A 31 -27.81 15.84 -6.36
N ASP A 32 -27.52 15.80 -7.67
CA ASP A 32 -26.15 15.97 -8.19
C ASP A 32 -25.61 17.36 -7.87
N LYS A 33 -26.38 18.42 -8.16
CA LYS A 33 -25.98 19.79 -7.81
C LYS A 33 -25.81 20.01 -6.32
N PHE A 34 -26.56 19.29 -5.49
CA PHE A 34 -26.38 19.31 -4.05
C PHE A 34 -25.09 18.60 -3.65
N ALA A 35 -24.85 17.38 -4.14
CA ALA A 35 -23.65 16.61 -3.88
C ALA A 35 -22.36 17.30 -4.35
N GLU A 36 -22.43 18.12 -5.40
CA GLU A 36 -21.30 18.93 -5.89
C GLU A 36 -21.13 20.27 -5.15
N SER A 37 -22.14 20.72 -4.39
CA SER A 37 -22.06 21.99 -3.65
C SER A 37 -21.26 21.83 -2.36
N THR A 38 -20.55 22.88 -1.94
CA THR A 38 -19.79 22.86 -0.67
C THR A 38 -20.66 22.48 0.54
N GLY A 39 -21.91 22.96 0.57
CA GLY A 39 -22.85 22.63 1.64
C GLY A 39 -23.35 21.18 1.60
N GLY A 40 -23.56 20.61 0.41
CA GLY A 40 -23.95 19.22 0.27
C GLY A 40 -22.80 18.25 0.55
N VAL A 41 -21.57 18.55 0.10
CA VAL A 41 -20.37 17.79 0.48
C VAL A 41 -20.18 17.79 2.00
N GLN A 42 -20.33 18.93 2.67
CA GLN A 42 -20.24 19.00 4.14
C GLN A 42 -21.35 18.18 4.83
N THR A 43 -22.55 18.18 4.27
CA THR A 43 -23.68 17.41 4.82
C THR A 43 -23.49 15.91 4.64
N LEU A 44 -22.96 15.48 3.48
CA LEU A 44 -22.61 14.08 3.21
C LEU A 44 -21.49 13.62 4.14
N LYS A 45 -20.43 14.41 4.29
CA LYS A 45 -19.35 14.15 5.27
C LYS A 45 -19.86 14.03 6.70
N LEU A 46 -20.81 14.88 7.11
CA LEU A 46 -21.44 14.76 8.43
C LEU A 46 -22.23 13.45 8.56
N GLY A 47 -22.91 13.01 7.50
CA GLY A 47 -23.59 11.73 7.43
C GLY A 47 -22.65 10.53 7.51
N GLU A 48 -21.52 10.59 6.80
CA GLU A 48 -20.42 9.62 6.87
C GLU A 48 -19.82 9.56 8.29
N ASP A 49 -19.52 10.72 8.89
CA ASP A 49 -19.00 10.82 10.26
C ASP A 49 -19.98 10.22 11.27
N ALA A 50 -21.28 10.50 11.11
CA ALA A 50 -22.33 9.93 11.95
C ALA A 50 -22.45 8.41 11.74
N ASN A 51 -22.39 7.93 10.50
CA ASN A 51 -22.40 6.50 10.19
C ASN A 51 -21.18 5.79 10.78
N MET A 52 -19.98 6.35 10.60
CA MET A 52 -18.73 5.86 11.19
C MET A 52 -18.83 5.82 12.71
N TYR A 53 -19.34 6.88 13.34
CA TYR A 53 -19.52 6.94 14.78
C TYR A 53 -20.50 5.86 15.28
N VAL A 54 -21.65 5.70 14.63
CA VAL A 54 -22.63 4.66 14.97
C VAL A 54 -22.05 3.26 14.78
N GLN A 55 -21.36 3.00 13.67
CA GLN A 55 -20.70 1.71 13.42
C GLN A 55 -19.63 1.43 14.49
N ARG A 56 -18.86 2.42 14.93
CA ARG A 56 -17.87 2.28 16.02
C ARG A 56 -18.49 2.09 17.41
N LEU A 57 -19.70 2.60 17.65
CA LEU A 57 -20.42 2.32 18.89
C LEU A 57 -21.06 0.93 18.87
N ALA A 58 -21.56 0.50 17.71
CA ALA A 58 -22.19 -0.81 17.54
C ALA A 58 -21.16 -1.95 17.53
N LEU A 59 -19.97 -1.70 16.96
CA LEU A 59 -18.86 -2.63 16.90
C LEU A 59 -17.83 -2.23 17.95
N THR A 60 -17.64 -3.04 18.99
CA THR A 60 -16.52 -2.79 19.92
C THR A 60 -15.20 -2.71 19.14
N PRO A 61 -14.21 -1.88 19.55
CA PRO A 61 -12.90 -1.85 18.91
C PRO A 61 -12.18 -3.21 18.87
N ALA A 62 -12.66 -4.18 19.65
CA ALA A 62 -12.16 -5.55 19.71
C ALA A 62 -12.98 -6.55 18.87
N SER A 63 -14.06 -6.11 18.20
CA SER A 63 -14.87 -7.00 17.37
C SER A 63 -14.09 -7.40 16.12
N LEU A 64 -13.70 -8.68 16.11
CA LEU A 64 -12.97 -9.29 15.03
C LEU A 64 -13.87 -9.46 13.80
N ALA A 65 -13.32 -9.19 12.63
CA ALA A 65 -13.86 -9.71 11.38
C ALA A 65 -13.91 -11.24 11.45
N ARG A 66 -14.94 -11.82 10.81
CA ARG A 66 -15.15 -13.25 10.80
C ARG A 66 -13.92 -13.97 10.23
N GLU A 67 -13.38 -14.90 11.01
CA GLU A 67 -12.39 -15.85 10.53
C GLU A 67 -13.06 -17.12 10.00
N PHE A 68 -12.41 -17.75 9.02
CA PHE A 68 -12.88 -18.91 8.30
C PHE A 68 -11.96 -20.12 8.55
N SER A 69 -12.39 -21.29 8.12
CA SER A 69 -11.57 -22.51 8.18
C SER A 69 -10.69 -22.64 6.94
N GLU A 70 -9.68 -23.52 6.99
CA GLU A 70 -8.86 -23.81 5.80
C GLU A 70 -9.67 -24.40 4.64
N ALA A 71 -10.79 -25.07 4.93
CA ALA A 71 -11.68 -25.61 3.91
C ALA A 71 -12.44 -24.52 3.13
N ASP A 72 -12.54 -23.32 3.69
CA ASP A 72 -13.21 -22.17 3.06
C ASP A 72 -12.27 -21.35 2.16
N ILE A 73 -10.96 -21.65 2.17
CA ILE A 73 -9.98 -20.92 1.36
C ILE A 73 -10.37 -21.02 -0.12
N SER A 74 -10.44 -19.86 -0.78
CA SER A 74 -10.80 -19.79 -2.19
C SER A 74 -9.75 -20.49 -3.04
N ARG A 75 -10.20 -21.28 -4.03
CA ARG A 75 -9.30 -22.00 -4.98
C ARG A 75 -8.32 -21.06 -5.67
N TRP A 76 -8.77 -19.83 -5.93
CA TRP A 76 -7.96 -18.76 -6.49
C TRP A 76 -8.30 -17.46 -5.77
N PHE A 77 -7.29 -16.78 -5.24
CA PHE A 77 -7.44 -15.46 -4.66
C PHE A 77 -7.22 -14.41 -5.76
N LYS A 78 -8.32 -13.88 -6.32
CA LYS A 78 -8.29 -12.91 -7.42
C LYS A 78 -7.47 -11.67 -7.03
N PRO A 79 -6.42 -11.30 -7.80
CA PRO A 79 -5.74 -10.02 -7.64
C PRO A 79 -6.65 -8.83 -7.96
N ASN A 80 -6.55 -7.76 -7.16
CA ASN A 80 -7.26 -6.49 -7.38
C ASN A 80 -6.27 -5.36 -7.75
N GLY A 81 -6.64 -4.41 -8.60
CA GLY A 81 -5.75 -3.30 -9.02
C GLY A 81 -4.47 -3.78 -9.73
N THR A 82 -3.37 -3.03 -9.60
CA THR A 82 -2.06 -3.34 -10.21
C THR A 82 -1.60 -4.75 -9.86
N VAL A 83 -1.38 -5.65 -10.82
CA VAL A 83 -0.94 -7.05 -10.54
C VAL A 83 0.56 -7.26 -10.70
N ASP A 84 1.27 -6.32 -11.29
CA ASP A 84 2.71 -6.34 -11.40
C ASP A 84 3.19 -4.90 -11.61
N PRO A 85 3.78 -4.24 -10.59
CA PRO A 85 4.29 -2.89 -10.74
C PRO A 85 5.41 -2.83 -11.79
N GLU A 86 5.27 -1.93 -12.77
CA GLU A 86 6.26 -1.72 -13.85
C GLU A 86 7.45 -0.85 -13.43
N ASP A 87 7.38 -0.28 -12.22
CA ASP A 87 8.42 0.56 -11.64
C ASP A 87 9.79 -0.15 -11.55
N ARG A 88 10.81 0.39 -12.22
CA ARG A 88 12.18 -0.17 -12.27
C ARG A 88 12.74 -0.51 -10.88
N PRO A 89 12.65 0.35 -9.84
CA PRO A 89 13.14 0.02 -8.51
C PRO A 89 12.44 -1.21 -7.90
N TYR A 90 11.13 -1.33 -8.11
CA TYR A 90 10.36 -2.47 -7.63
C TYR A 90 10.72 -3.75 -8.40
N LYS A 91 10.81 -3.70 -9.74
CA LYS A 91 11.25 -4.84 -10.56
C LYS A 91 12.63 -5.34 -10.15
N ALA A 92 13.56 -4.43 -9.82
CA ALA A 92 14.90 -4.80 -9.35
C ALA A 92 14.85 -5.59 -8.02
N LEU A 93 13.97 -5.22 -7.09
CA LEU A 93 13.72 -5.97 -5.86
C LEU A 93 13.07 -7.33 -6.16
N ALA A 94 12.01 -7.35 -6.98
CA ALA A 94 11.26 -8.55 -7.31
C ALA A 94 12.14 -9.61 -8.03
N ALA A 95 13.03 -9.17 -8.92
CA ALA A 95 13.98 -10.05 -9.63
C ALA A 95 14.96 -10.76 -8.70
N LYS A 96 15.19 -10.22 -7.49
CA LYS A 96 16.03 -10.81 -6.44
C LYS A 96 15.21 -11.31 -5.25
N ASN A 97 13.95 -11.70 -5.49
CA ASN A 97 13.04 -12.21 -4.46
C ASN A 97 12.94 -11.30 -3.21
N PHE A 98 13.07 -9.99 -3.40
CA PHE A 98 13.02 -8.98 -2.34
C PHE A 98 14.09 -9.15 -1.24
N GLU A 99 15.23 -9.80 -1.55
CA GLU A 99 16.31 -10.04 -0.58
C GLU A 99 16.83 -8.74 0.06
N SER A 100 16.97 -7.67 -0.73
CA SER A 100 17.42 -6.36 -0.28
C SER A 100 16.27 -5.39 0.06
N PHE A 101 15.05 -5.89 0.21
CA PHE A 101 13.90 -5.05 0.56
C PHE A 101 14.04 -4.48 1.98
N GLN A 102 13.62 -3.23 2.14
CA GLN A 102 13.52 -2.57 3.44
C GLN A 102 12.21 -1.80 3.56
N LEU A 103 11.45 -2.08 4.63
CA LEU A 103 10.30 -1.29 5.04
C LEU A 103 10.75 -0.12 5.90
N ARG A 104 10.46 1.11 5.49
CA ARG A 104 10.68 2.30 6.33
C ARG A 104 9.44 2.62 7.17
N ILE A 105 9.63 2.98 8.43
CA ILE A 105 8.59 3.45 9.34
C ILE A 105 9.05 4.78 9.96
N ASP A 106 8.35 5.86 9.70
CA ASP A 106 8.76 7.21 10.10
C ASP A 106 7.57 8.17 10.31
N GLY A 107 7.84 9.48 10.29
CA GLY A 107 6.86 10.53 10.58
C GLY A 107 6.80 10.84 12.08
N LEU A 108 5.59 10.85 12.63
CA LEU A 108 5.32 11.15 14.03
C LEU A 108 5.58 9.97 14.97
N VAL A 109 6.83 9.49 14.98
CA VAL A 109 7.33 8.42 15.82
C VAL A 109 8.57 8.85 16.60
N GLU A 110 8.83 8.23 17.75
CA GLU A 110 10.03 8.48 18.57
C GLU A 110 11.25 7.73 18.04
N HIS A 111 11.03 6.55 17.45
CA HIS A 111 12.06 5.66 16.95
C HIS A 111 11.75 5.24 15.51
N PRO A 112 12.13 6.07 14.51
CA PRO A 112 12.06 5.68 13.10
C PRO A 112 12.81 4.37 12.87
N GLN A 113 12.28 3.52 11.99
CA GLN A 113 12.80 2.19 11.73
C GLN A 113 12.96 1.92 10.24
N THR A 114 13.95 1.10 9.91
CA THR A 114 14.13 0.47 8.61
C THR A 114 14.28 -1.02 8.86
N LEU A 115 13.33 -1.83 8.39
CA LEU A 115 13.25 -3.26 8.70
C LEU A 115 13.37 -4.07 7.40
N SER A 116 14.26 -5.05 7.39
CA SER A 116 14.31 -6.04 6.31
C SER A 116 13.12 -7.00 6.39
N LEU A 117 12.90 -7.79 5.32
CA LEU A 117 11.93 -8.90 5.38
C LEU A 117 12.27 -9.92 6.48
N ALA A 118 13.56 -10.15 6.73
CA ALA A 118 13.99 -11.06 7.79
C ALA A 118 13.63 -10.51 9.18
N ASP A 119 13.83 -9.21 9.40
CA ASP A 119 13.44 -8.55 10.66
C ASP A 119 11.94 -8.66 10.89
N LEU A 120 11.13 -8.40 9.86
CA LEU A 120 9.67 -8.52 9.94
C LEU A 120 9.22 -9.94 10.27
N ARG A 121 9.87 -10.96 9.70
CA ARG A 121 9.57 -12.37 10.01
C ARG A 121 10.01 -12.79 11.41
N ALA A 122 10.96 -12.09 12.01
CA ALA A 122 11.42 -12.34 13.38
C ALA A 122 10.51 -11.69 14.45
N LEU A 123 9.64 -10.76 14.06
CA LEU A 123 8.65 -10.14 14.96
C LEU A 123 7.45 -11.06 15.22
N PRO A 124 6.68 -10.82 16.31
CA PRO A 124 5.44 -11.55 16.57
C PRO A 124 4.51 -11.50 15.34
N ALA A 125 4.16 -12.68 14.84
CA ALA A 125 3.29 -12.83 13.68
C ALA A 125 1.88 -13.26 14.09
N ARG A 126 0.89 -12.83 13.30
CA ARG A 126 -0.47 -13.33 13.33
C ARG A 126 -0.77 -14.03 12.02
N THR A 127 -1.43 -15.18 12.12
CA THR A 127 -2.07 -15.85 10.98
C THR A 127 -3.58 -15.75 11.13
N GLN A 128 -4.28 -15.40 10.06
CA GLN A 128 -5.74 -15.30 10.02
C GLN A 128 -6.28 -15.78 8.67
N ILE A 129 -7.44 -16.43 8.66
CA ILE A 129 -8.14 -16.81 7.44
C ILE A 129 -9.36 -15.92 7.30
N THR A 130 -9.30 -14.97 6.37
CA THR A 130 -10.24 -13.86 6.30
C THR A 130 -10.74 -13.67 4.88
N ARG A 131 -11.93 -13.08 4.77
CA ARG A 131 -12.53 -12.73 3.48
C ARG A 131 -12.09 -11.33 3.08
N HIS A 132 -11.71 -11.18 1.83
CA HIS A 132 -11.49 -9.91 1.17
C HIS A 132 -12.72 -9.58 0.36
N ASP A 133 -13.34 -8.43 0.64
CA ASP A 133 -14.54 -7.96 -0.03
C ASP A 133 -14.16 -6.78 -0.93
N CYS A 134 -14.28 -6.96 -2.25
CA CYS A 134 -13.91 -5.96 -3.24
C CYS A 134 -15.12 -5.11 -3.63
N VAL A 135 -14.90 -3.82 -3.83
CA VAL A 135 -15.91 -2.86 -4.32
C VAL A 135 -16.50 -3.26 -5.68
N GLU A 136 -15.76 -4.04 -6.49
CA GLU A 136 -16.20 -4.57 -7.78
C GLU A 136 -17.22 -5.73 -7.66
N GLY A 137 -17.74 -6.02 -6.47
CA GLY A 137 -18.82 -6.98 -6.26
C GLY A 137 -18.39 -8.45 -6.15
N TRP A 138 -17.11 -8.71 -5.86
CA TRP A 138 -16.58 -10.06 -5.64
C TRP A 138 -15.87 -10.18 -4.30
N SER A 139 -15.76 -11.40 -3.79
CA SER A 139 -15.01 -11.69 -2.57
C SER A 139 -14.13 -12.94 -2.73
N ALA A 140 -13.06 -13.00 -1.94
CA ALA A 140 -12.15 -14.14 -1.89
C ALA A 140 -11.65 -14.38 -0.47
N ILE A 141 -11.53 -15.64 -0.06
CA ILE A 141 -11.03 -16.03 1.26
C ILE A 141 -9.57 -16.48 1.11
N GLY A 142 -8.69 -15.92 1.93
CA GLY A 142 -7.27 -16.25 1.97
C GLY A 142 -6.76 -16.41 3.40
N LYS A 143 -5.72 -17.22 3.56
CA LYS A 143 -4.95 -17.34 4.81
C LYS A 143 -3.76 -16.39 4.75
N TRP A 144 -3.71 -15.42 5.64
CA TRP A 144 -2.71 -14.36 5.66
C TRP A 144 -1.83 -14.49 6.88
N THR A 145 -0.52 -14.35 6.71
CA THR A 145 0.42 -14.28 7.84
C THR A 145 1.27 -13.02 7.72
N GLY A 146 1.41 -12.31 8.83
CA GLY A 146 2.12 -11.04 8.89
C GLY A 146 2.32 -10.54 10.32
N VAL A 147 3.01 -9.40 10.43
CA VAL A 147 3.17 -8.71 11.72
C VAL A 147 1.91 -7.88 11.97
N PRO A 148 1.27 -7.95 13.16
CA PRO A 148 0.24 -7.01 13.53
C PRO A 148 0.79 -5.58 13.46
N LEU A 149 0.08 -4.68 12.78
CA LEU A 149 0.56 -3.30 12.59
C LEU A 149 0.81 -2.61 13.93
N SER A 150 -0.03 -2.89 14.94
CA SER A 150 0.17 -2.39 16.30
C SER A 150 1.53 -2.72 16.91
N GLU A 151 2.15 -3.86 16.59
CA GLU A 151 3.48 -4.23 17.10
C GLU A 151 4.57 -3.33 16.51
N LEU A 152 4.47 -3.04 15.20
CA LEU A 152 5.37 -2.11 14.52
C LEU A 152 5.24 -0.69 15.11
N LEU A 153 4.00 -0.22 15.31
CA LEU A 153 3.72 1.11 15.83
C LEU A 153 4.12 1.27 17.30
N LYS A 154 3.91 0.24 18.14
CA LYS A 154 4.39 0.23 19.54
C LYS A 154 5.91 0.32 19.58
N LYS A 155 6.60 -0.44 18.73
CA LYS A 155 8.07 -0.42 18.65
C LYS A 155 8.59 0.94 18.18
N ALA A 156 7.88 1.59 17.25
CA ALA A 156 8.25 2.92 16.76
C ALA A 156 7.96 4.03 17.79
N GLY A 157 7.00 3.82 18.69
CA GLY A 157 6.60 4.79 19.70
C GLY A 157 5.90 5.99 19.07
N LEU A 158 4.57 5.99 19.01
CA LEU A 158 3.83 7.10 18.41
C LEU A 158 3.94 8.38 19.25
N LYS A 159 4.14 9.52 18.58
CA LYS A 159 4.07 10.83 19.23
C LYS A 159 2.61 11.18 19.60
N PRO A 160 2.35 12.00 20.62
CA PRO A 160 0.99 12.31 21.09
C PRO A 160 0.05 12.90 20.02
N GLN A 161 0.60 13.58 19.02
CA GLN A 161 -0.13 14.17 17.91
C GLN A 161 -0.47 13.19 16.77
N ALA A 162 -0.03 11.94 16.83
CA ALA A 162 -0.33 10.95 15.78
C ALA A 162 -1.84 10.71 15.67
N ARG A 163 -2.36 10.70 14.43
CA ARG A 163 -3.80 10.47 14.14
C ARG A 163 -4.05 9.47 13.03
N TYR A 164 -3.12 9.37 12.07
CA TYR A 164 -3.26 8.55 10.87
C TYR A 164 -1.99 7.77 10.58
N ILE A 165 -2.17 6.63 9.93
CA ILE A 165 -1.09 5.81 9.38
C ILE A 165 -1.23 5.84 7.85
N VAL A 166 -0.18 6.29 7.16
CA VAL A 166 -0.14 6.42 5.71
C VAL A 166 0.82 5.38 5.13
N PHE A 167 0.36 4.63 4.15
CA PHE A 167 1.11 3.59 3.45
C PHE A 167 1.50 4.10 2.07
N HIS A 168 2.80 4.12 1.80
CA HIS A 168 3.35 4.48 0.48
C HIS A 168 3.72 3.20 -0.26
N CYS A 169 3.21 3.08 -1.48
CA CYS A 169 3.30 1.85 -2.26
C CYS A 169 4.22 2.01 -3.48
N ALA A 170 4.68 0.88 -4.00
CA ALA A 170 5.63 0.85 -5.09
C ALA A 170 5.00 1.12 -6.47
N ASP A 171 3.70 0.89 -6.64
CA ASP A 171 3.04 0.99 -7.93
C ASP A 171 2.66 2.42 -8.31
N THR A 172 3.08 2.79 -9.53
CA THR A 172 2.58 3.98 -10.21
C THR A 172 1.19 3.70 -10.78
N MET A 173 0.21 4.53 -10.40
CA MET A 173 -1.17 4.44 -10.89
C MET A 173 -1.37 5.20 -12.19
N GLU A 174 -0.74 6.38 -12.27
CA GLU A 174 -0.85 7.29 -13.40
C GLU A 174 0.40 8.16 -13.49
N TYR A 175 0.56 8.86 -14.61
CA TYR A 175 1.66 9.82 -14.83
C TYR A 175 1.07 11.22 -14.96
N ALA A 176 1.57 12.16 -14.16
CA ALA A 176 1.14 13.54 -14.23
C ALA A 176 1.50 14.14 -15.60
N PRO A 177 0.58 14.82 -16.30
CA PRO A 177 0.87 15.40 -17.60
C PRO A 177 1.95 16.49 -17.50
N GLY A 178 3.04 16.35 -18.25
CA GLY A 178 4.03 17.41 -18.47
C GLY A 178 5.17 17.53 -17.44
N GLY A 179 5.57 16.44 -16.78
CA GLY A 179 6.73 16.43 -15.88
C GLY A 179 7.99 15.86 -16.55
N GLU A 180 9.13 16.53 -16.36
CA GLU A 180 10.45 15.90 -16.55
C GLU A 180 10.54 14.65 -15.64
N THR A 181 11.11 13.56 -16.16
CA THR A 181 11.28 12.31 -15.44
C THR A 181 12.26 12.52 -14.29
N ASP A 182 11.75 12.68 -13.08
CA ASP A 182 12.59 12.78 -11.89
C ASP A 182 13.02 11.35 -11.47
N ASP A 183 14.09 10.85 -12.09
CA ASP A 183 14.76 9.59 -11.72
C ASP A 183 15.43 9.67 -10.32
N GLN A 184 15.16 10.72 -9.52
CA GLN A 184 15.78 10.96 -8.21
C GLN A 184 14.91 10.72 -6.97
N ALA A 185 13.73 10.10 -7.06
CA ALA A 185 12.98 9.71 -5.86
C ALA A 185 13.47 8.39 -5.20
N THR A 186 14.78 8.18 -5.08
CA THR A 186 15.40 7.11 -4.26
C THR A 186 16.72 7.50 -3.58
N SER A 187 17.09 8.78 -3.49
CA SER A 187 18.32 9.18 -2.78
C SER A 187 18.23 9.12 -1.24
N ASP A 188 17.04 8.91 -0.65
CA ASP A 188 16.89 8.66 0.80
C ASP A 188 16.95 7.17 1.18
N ALA A 189 17.49 6.33 0.29
CA ALA A 189 17.64 4.89 0.52
C ALA A 189 19.04 4.38 0.08
N ALA A 190 20.09 4.88 0.73
CA ALA A 190 21.36 4.16 0.86
C ALA A 190 22.07 4.57 2.18
N PRO A 191 22.67 3.63 2.93
CA PRO A 191 23.34 3.95 4.19
C PRO A 191 24.67 4.68 3.93
N ALA A 192 25.01 5.60 4.83
CA ALA A 192 26.33 6.22 4.89
C ALA A 192 27.40 5.15 5.19
N ASP A 193 28.44 5.12 4.35
CA ASP A 193 29.61 4.26 4.49
C ASP A 193 30.27 4.42 5.86
N ALA A 194 30.34 3.32 6.62
CA ALA A 194 31.22 3.21 7.76
C ALA A 194 32.66 3.08 7.23
N LYS A 195 33.44 4.15 7.34
CA LYS A 195 34.89 4.11 7.17
C LYS A 195 35.50 3.23 8.25
N ALA A 196 36.15 2.15 7.84
CA ALA A 196 37.18 1.46 8.61
C ALA A 196 38.54 1.76 7.96
N GLU A 197 39.30 2.67 8.56
CA GLU A 197 40.77 2.67 8.57
C GLU A 197 41.18 1.92 9.87
N SER A 198 42.27 1.18 10.00
CA SER A 198 43.35 0.68 9.14
C SER A 198 43.99 -0.47 9.93
N ASP A 199 44.66 -1.41 9.26
CA ASP A 199 46.09 -1.66 9.50
C ASP A 199 46.60 -2.85 8.69
N GLY A 200 47.78 -2.62 8.10
CA GLY A 200 48.37 -3.45 7.08
C GLY A 200 49.13 -4.68 7.60
N GLY A 201 49.45 -5.54 6.65
CA GLY A 201 50.38 -6.65 6.80
C GLY A 201 50.61 -7.29 5.44
N SER A 202 51.84 -7.21 4.96
CA SER A 202 52.30 -7.53 3.61
C SER A 202 52.58 -9.03 3.38
N ALA A 203 52.96 -9.31 2.12
CA ALA A 203 53.63 -10.51 1.57
C ALA A 203 52.69 -11.59 1.01
N SER A 204 52.97 -12.30 -0.08
CA SER A 204 53.87 -12.18 -1.24
C SER A 204 53.62 -13.43 -2.11
N ALA A 205 53.70 -13.30 -3.44
CA ALA A 205 54.06 -14.31 -4.46
C ALA A 205 53.46 -15.74 -4.41
N ASP A 206 52.92 -16.23 -5.53
CA ASP A 206 53.70 -17.00 -6.51
C ASP A 206 52.85 -17.39 -7.74
N ALA A 207 53.53 -17.48 -8.89
CA ALA A 207 53.01 -17.87 -10.19
C ALA A 207 53.08 -19.40 -10.38
N GLY A 208 52.24 -19.94 -11.26
CA GLY A 208 52.31 -21.35 -11.65
C GLY A 208 51.49 -21.64 -12.91
N SER A 209 52.21 -21.79 -14.01
CA SER A 209 51.75 -21.93 -15.40
C SER A 209 51.57 -23.40 -15.84
N ALA A 210 50.92 -23.55 -17.02
CA ALA A 210 51.00 -24.64 -18.02
C ALA A 210 50.06 -25.84 -17.84
N ASP A 211 49.61 -26.54 -18.89
CA ASP A 211 49.46 -26.39 -20.35
C ASP A 211 48.84 -27.72 -20.85
N THR A 212 48.46 -27.77 -22.14
CA THR A 212 48.09 -28.90 -23.02
C THR A 212 46.59 -29.20 -23.08
N GLY A 213 45.90 -29.22 -24.23
CA GLY A 213 46.29 -29.09 -25.63
C GLY A 213 45.48 -30.11 -26.46
N ALA A 214 44.68 -29.69 -27.44
CA ALA A 214 44.46 -30.38 -28.71
C ALA A 214 43.47 -29.64 -29.64
N LYS A 215 43.88 -29.61 -30.90
CA LYS A 215 43.47 -28.87 -32.10
C LYS A 215 42.45 -29.64 -32.95
N MET A 216 41.62 -28.94 -33.72
CA MET A 216 41.13 -29.26 -35.09
C MET A 216 40.03 -28.23 -35.47
N THR A 217 39.77 -27.70 -36.68
CA THR A 217 40.44 -27.44 -37.97
C THR A 217 39.42 -26.64 -38.82
N GLY A 218 39.89 -25.76 -39.71
CA GLY A 218 39.15 -25.21 -40.86
C GLY A 218 38.39 -23.91 -40.58
N GLY A 219 38.52 -22.80 -41.29
CA GLY A 219 39.17 -22.49 -42.56
C GLY A 219 38.31 -21.49 -43.33
N SER A 220 38.79 -20.25 -43.52
CA SER A 220 38.75 -19.51 -44.78
C SER A 220 39.03 -18.01 -44.56
N ASP A 221 39.92 -17.51 -45.42
CA ASP A 221 40.48 -16.18 -45.44
C ASP A 221 39.50 -15.11 -45.93
N ALA A 222 39.46 -13.97 -45.26
CA ALA A 222 39.00 -12.71 -45.85
C ALA A 222 39.77 -11.51 -45.27
N LYS A 223 40.89 -11.20 -45.94
CA LYS A 223 41.49 -9.88 -46.19
C LYS A 223 41.10 -8.73 -45.23
N VAL A 224 42.04 -8.41 -44.33
CA VAL A 224 42.12 -7.15 -43.58
C VAL A 224 42.43 -6.00 -44.53
N LYS A 225 41.59 -4.95 -44.52
CA LYS A 225 41.95 -3.58 -44.92
C LYS A 225 41.67 -2.66 -43.75
N GLN A 226 42.74 -2.13 -43.19
CA GLN A 226 42.74 -1.09 -42.16
C GLN A 226 42.71 0.27 -42.87
N ALA A 227 41.78 1.15 -42.47
CA ALA A 227 41.75 2.56 -42.85
C ALA A 227 41.14 3.40 -41.72
N ASP A 228 41.60 4.65 -41.64
CA ASP A 228 41.71 5.54 -40.49
C ASP A 228 40.44 5.95 -39.69
N PRO A 229 40.61 6.36 -38.41
CA PRO A 229 39.53 6.70 -37.50
C PRO A 229 39.12 8.16 -37.68
N LYS A 230 37.91 8.42 -38.18
CA LYS A 230 37.19 9.68 -37.93
C LYS A 230 35.72 9.56 -38.29
N LYS A 231 34.88 9.88 -37.30
CA LYS A 231 33.50 10.36 -37.42
C LYS A 231 32.41 9.29 -37.67
N ALA A 232 31.96 8.69 -36.58
CA ALA A 232 30.56 8.30 -36.41
C ALA A 232 30.24 8.29 -34.91
N ALA A 233 29.94 9.47 -34.36
CA ALA A 233 29.19 9.56 -33.12
C ALA A 233 27.76 9.13 -33.46
N ALA A 234 27.47 7.84 -33.32
CA ALA A 234 26.11 7.33 -33.28
C ALA A 234 25.62 7.51 -31.85
N THR A 235 24.72 8.46 -31.67
CA THR A 235 23.87 8.59 -30.49
C THR A 235 23.17 7.26 -30.24
N GLU A 236 23.49 6.60 -29.13
CA GLU A 236 22.60 5.59 -28.54
C GLU A 236 21.33 6.33 -28.09
N GLU A 237 20.34 6.39 -28.97
CA GLU A 237 18.97 6.71 -28.57
C GLU A 237 18.46 5.55 -27.72
N THR A 238 18.43 5.76 -26.40
CA THR A 238 17.70 4.89 -25.48
C THR A 238 16.21 5.13 -25.73
N PRO A 239 15.38 4.11 -26.07
CA PRO A 239 13.94 4.32 -26.19
C PRO A 239 13.37 4.62 -24.80
N SER A 240 13.01 5.88 -24.55
CA SER A 240 12.32 6.29 -23.33
C SER A 240 10.82 5.97 -23.48
N ASP A 241 10.45 4.70 -23.34
CA ASP A 241 9.03 4.29 -23.38
C ASP A 241 8.28 4.56 -22.05
N ALA A 242 8.88 5.33 -21.13
CA ALA A 242 8.17 5.83 -19.95
C ALA A 242 7.31 7.03 -20.38
N PRO A 243 6.00 7.06 -20.05
CA PRO A 243 5.16 8.22 -20.27
C PRO A 243 5.83 9.46 -19.67
N GLY A 244 6.02 10.52 -20.46
CA GLY A 244 6.64 11.77 -20.02
C GLY A 244 5.80 12.46 -18.95
N GLY A 245 6.07 12.13 -17.69
CA GLY A 245 5.35 12.64 -16.54
C GLY A 245 5.94 12.15 -15.22
N ARG A 246 5.69 12.89 -14.15
CA ARG A 246 6.03 12.43 -12.79
C ARG A 246 5.08 11.29 -12.42
N PRO A 247 5.57 10.15 -11.88
CA PRO A 247 4.70 9.06 -11.44
C PRO A 247 3.86 9.50 -10.23
N ILE A 248 2.55 9.28 -10.31
CA ILE A 248 1.62 9.37 -9.20
C ILE A 248 1.44 7.96 -8.66
N ARG A 249 1.97 7.74 -7.45
CA ARG A 249 2.03 6.42 -6.81
C ARG A 249 0.76 6.15 -6.00
N TYR A 250 0.41 4.88 -5.90
CA TYR A 250 -0.62 4.44 -4.97
C TYR A 250 -0.18 4.76 -3.53
N TYR A 251 -1.11 5.33 -2.77
CA TYR A 251 -0.98 5.49 -1.33
C TYR A 251 -2.32 5.23 -0.68
N GLU A 252 -2.28 4.88 0.60
CA GLU A 252 -3.47 4.58 1.37
C GLU A 252 -3.31 5.09 2.81
N SER A 253 -4.40 5.30 3.53
CA SER A 253 -4.34 5.58 4.96
C SER A 253 -5.47 4.98 5.77
N ILE A 254 -5.19 4.78 7.06
CA ILE A 254 -6.16 4.37 8.07
C ILE A 254 -5.97 5.20 9.34
N ASP A 255 -6.98 5.21 10.21
CA ASP A 255 -6.88 5.85 11.52
C ASP A 255 -6.20 4.95 12.57
N LEU A 256 -5.94 5.50 13.76
CA LEU A 256 -5.36 4.71 14.85
C LEU A 256 -6.27 3.59 15.36
N THR A 257 -7.59 3.69 15.18
CA THR A 257 -8.53 2.64 15.63
C THR A 257 -8.30 1.37 14.81
N ASP A 258 -8.30 1.50 13.49
CA ASP A 258 -8.06 0.38 12.58
C ASP A 258 -6.59 -0.05 12.62
N ALA A 259 -5.64 0.87 12.80
CA ALA A 259 -4.23 0.52 12.88
C ALA A 259 -3.89 -0.35 14.11
N PHE A 260 -4.58 -0.15 15.24
CA PHE A 260 -4.42 -0.94 16.45
C PHE A 260 -5.38 -2.13 16.55
N HIS A 261 -6.23 -2.34 15.54
CA HIS A 261 -7.14 -3.47 15.52
C HIS A 261 -6.34 -4.80 15.46
N PRO A 262 -6.69 -5.84 16.25
CA PRO A 262 -5.89 -7.07 16.35
C PRO A 262 -5.72 -7.87 15.05
N GLN A 263 -6.60 -7.67 14.06
CA GLN A 263 -6.53 -8.30 12.73
C GLN A 263 -5.95 -7.38 11.65
N THR A 264 -5.50 -6.17 12.01
CA THR A 264 -4.77 -5.32 11.07
C THR A 264 -3.32 -5.75 11.03
N ILE A 265 -2.90 -6.36 9.93
CA ILE A 265 -1.56 -6.95 9.77
C ILE A 265 -0.88 -6.41 8.51
N VAL A 266 0.45 -6.34 8.55
CA VAL A 266 1.31 -6.20 7.38
C VAL A 266 1.72 -7.61 6.98
N ALA A 267 0.99 -8.19 6.03
CA ALA A 267 1.15 -9.56 5.57
C ALA A 267 2.37 -9.70 4.65
N TYR A 268 3.14 -10.77 4.85
CA TYR A 268 4.25 -11.19 3.97
C TYR A 268 4.03 -12.58 3.35
N ASP A 269 3.05 -13.35 3.86
CA ASP A 269 2.67 -14.67 3.32
C ASP A 269 1.15 -14.75 3.05
N MET A 270 0.79 -15.52 2.01
CA MET A 270 -0.57 -15.88 1.66
C MET A 270 -0.66 -17.40 1.39
N ASN A 271 -1.64 -18.06 1.99
CA ASN A 271 -1.91 -19.49 1.86
C ASN A 271 -0.67 -20.37 2.14
N GLY A 272 0.09 -20.00 3.17
CA GLY A 272 1.27 -20.75 3.62
C GLY A 272 2.52 -20.59 2.74
N LYS A 273 2.51 -19.65 1.80
CA LYS A 273 3.63 -19.34 0.90
C LYS A 273 3.95 -17.85 0.95
N PRO A 274 5.16 -17.42 0.54
CA PRO A 274 5.44 -16.02 0.27
C PRO A 274 4.36 -15.39 -0.60
N LEU A 275 3.99 -14.15 -0.27
CA LEU A 275 3.06 -13.36 -1.05
C LEU A 275 3.50 -13.36 -2.53
N PRO A 276 2.61 -13.73 -3.48
CA PRO A 276 2.92 -13.56 -4.89
C PRO A 276 2.85 -12.06 -5.26
N VAL A 277 3.63 -11.65 -6.26
CA VAL A 277 3.66 -10.25 -6.75
C VAL A 277 2.25 -9.76 -7.06
N SER A 278 1.44 -10.54 -7.76
CA SER A 278 0.05 -10.19 -8.08
C SER A 278 -0.84 -9.85 -6.89
N ASN A 279 -0.56 -10.43 -5.72
CA ASN A 279 -1.31 -10.16 -4.51
C ASN A 279 -0.60 -9.18 -3.57
N GLY A 280 0.46 -8.51 -4.01
CA GLY A 280 1.06 -7.38 -3.30
C GLY A 280 2.37 -7.67 -2.58
N ALA A 281 3.19 -8.60 -3.08
CA ALA A 281 4.52 -8.82 -2.54
C ALA A 281 5.37 -7.52 -2.51
N PRO A 282 6.35 -7.39 -1.61
CA PRO A 282 6.65 -8.30 -0.53
C PRO A 282 5.72 -8.12 0.68
N LEU A 283 5.02 -6.99 0.78
CA LEU A 283 4.15 -6.63 1.90
C LEU A 283 2.80 -6.09 1.45
N ARG A 284 1.74 -6.63 2.05
CA ARG A 284 0.35 -6.20 1.85
C ARG A 284 -0.31 -5.85 3.17
N LEU A 285 -1.00 -4.72 3.21
CA LEU A 285 -1.88 -4.38 4.33
C LEU A 285 -3.12 -5.26 4.27
N ARG A 286 -3.46 -5.83 5.42
CA ARG A 286 -4.76 -6.44 5.69
C ARG A 286 -5.45 -5.61 6.76
N VAL A 287 -6.59 -5.04 6.43
CA VAL A 287 -7.50 -4.33 7.33
C VAL A 287 -8.88 -4.95 7.11
N GLU A 288 -9.21 -5.93 7.93
CA GLU A 288 -10.28 -6.90 7.64
C GLU A 288 -11.69 -6.36 7.83
N ARG A 289 -11.80 -5.14 8.38
CA ARG A 289 -13.06 -4.42 8.59
C ARG A 289 -13.32 -3.38 7.50
N GLN A 290 -12.49 -3.36 6.44
CA GLN A 290 -12.65 -2.42 5.34
C GLN A 290 -12.60 -3.13 3.99
N LEU A 291 -13.18 -2.47 2.98
CA LEU A 291 -13.17 -2.93 1.59
C LEU A 291 -11.76 -3.06 1.00
N GLY A 292 -11.68 -3.83 -0.09
CA GLY A 292 -10.42 -4.30 -0.64
C GLY A 292 -9.47 -3.24 -1.19
N TYR A 293 -9.96 -2.04 -1.53
CA TYR A 293 -9.07 -0.95 -1.98
C TYR A 293 -8.23 -0.39 -0.83
N LYS A 294 -8.78 -0.37 0.39
CA LYS A 294 -8.08 0.03 1.62
C LYS A 294 -6.94 -0.93 2.01
N GLN A 295 -6.85 -2.10 1.38
CA GLN A 295 -5.87 -3.13 1.67
C GLN A 295 -4.66 -3.03 0.73
N ALA A 296 -3.88 -1.97 0.94
CA ALA A 296 -2.72 -1.55 0.15
C ALA A 296 -1.72 -2.69 -0.15
N LYS A 297 -1.18 -2.68 -1.37
CA LYS A 297 -0.20 -3.65 -1.87
C LYS A 297 1.15 -3.00 -2.06
N TYR A 298 2.23 -3.79 -2.14
CA TYR A 298 3.56 -3.28 -2.48
C TYR A 298 4.07 -2.22 -1.50
N ILE A 299 3.82 -2.39 -0.20
CA ILE A 299 4.10 -1.36 0.81
C ILE A 299 5.62 -1.20 0.96
N MET A 300 6.09 0.03 0.76
CA MET A 300 7.50 0.40 0.86
C MET A 300 7.81 1.24 2.10
N ARG A 301 6.83 2.04 2.56
CA ARG A 301 6.99 2.94 3.71
C ARG A 301 5.67 3.14 4.45
N ILE A 302 5.76 3.22 5.76
CA ILE A 302 4.67 3.58 6.67
C ILE A 302 5.03 4.92 7.32
N GLU A 303 4.22 5.94 7.10
CA GLU A 303 4.40 7.27 7.69
C GLU A 303 3.28 7.57 8.68
N VAL A 304 3.63 7.94 9.91
CA VAL A 304 2.67 8.38 10.93
C VAL A 304 2.43 9.88 10.80
N ALA A 305 1.17 10.29 10.71
CA ALA A 305 0.77 11.68 10.45
C ALA A 305 -0.32 12.17 11.41
N ASP A 306 -0.41 13.49 11.57
CA ASP A 306 -1.43 14.21 12.33
C ASP A 306 -2.60 14.68 11.45
N SER A 307 -2.33 14.87 10.16
CA SER A 307 -3.28 15.27 9.13
C SER A 307 -2.99 14.59 7.79
N LEU A 308 -4.04 14.34 7.02
CA LEU A 308 -3.96 13.79 5.67
C LEU A 308 -3.77 14.87 4.60
N ALA A 309 -3.94 16.16 4.93
CA ALA A 309 -3.98 17.27 3.97
C ALA A 309 -2.73 17.44 3.10
N LYS A 310 -1.59 16.88 3.52
CA LYS A 310 -0.31 16.95 2.79
C LYS A 310 -0.05 15.78 1.84
N PHE A 311 -0.92 14.77 1.83
CA PHE A 311 -0.77 13.57 1.01
C PHE A 311 -1.77 13.59 -0.14
N GLY A 312 -1.30 13.33 -1.36
CA GLY A 312 -2.17 13.35 -2.55
C GLY A 312 -2.97 14.65 -2.66
N GLN A 313 -4.30 14.52 -2.80
CA GLN A 313 -5.24 15.64 -2.76
C GLN A 313 -5.84 15.90 -1.37
N GLY A 314 -5.34 15.20 -0.35
CA GLY A 314 -5.73 15.38 1.05
C GLY A 314 -6.95 14.57 1.48
N ASN A 315 -7.47 13.67 0.64
CA ASN A 315 -8.67 12.88 0.94
C ASN A 315 -8.37 11.51 1.55
N GLY A 316 -7.07 11.15 1.67
CA GLY A 316 -6.63 10.03 2.52
C GLY A 316 -6.26 8.75 1.81
N GLY A 317 -6.24 8.73 0.48
CA GLY A 317 -5.75 7.61 -0.31
C GLY A 317 -5.94 7.90 -1.80
N TYR A 318 -5.33 7.09 -2.66
CA TYR A 318 -5.43 7.31 -4.10
C TYR A 318 -6.88 7.20 -4.60
N TRP A 319 -7.65 6.22 -4.14
CA TRP A 319 -9.04 6.08 -4.57
C TRP A 319 -9.95 7.15 -3.98
N GLU A 320 -9.67 7.59 -2.76
CA GLU A 320 -10.38 8.69 -2.09
C GLU A 320 -10.17 10.02 -2.81
N ASP A 321 -8.95 10.26 -3.30
CA ASP A 321 -8.65 11.40 -4.17
C ASP A 321 -9.41 11.31 -5.52
N ASN A 322 -9.97 10.13 -5.84
CA ASN A 322 -10.79 9.86 -7.01
C ASN A 322 -12.27 9.59 -6.67
N GLY A 323 -12.73 10.06 -5.49
CA GLY A 323 -14.14 10.07 -5.12
C GLY A 323 -14.65 8.83 -4.38
N TYR A 324 -13.76 7.95 -3.91
CA TYR A 324 -14.13 6.85 -3.02
C TYR A 324 -14.23 7.33 -1.56
N GLU A 325 -14.99 6.60 -0.76
CA GLU A 325 -15.13 6.86 0.67
C GLU A 325 -13.81 6.60 1.41
N TRP A 326 -13.42 7.47 2.35
CA TRP A 326 -12.21 7.21 3.14
C TRP A 326 -12.40 6.13 4.19
N TYR A 327 -13.58 6.06 4.80
CA TYR A 327 -13.96 5.00 5.72
C TYR A 327 -14.87 3.99 5.03
N ALA A 328 -14.28 2.88 4.58
CA ALA A 328 -14.97 1.85 3.80
C ALA A 328 -15.36 0.63 4.64
N GLY A 329 -15.93 0.88 5.83
CA GLY A 329 -16.24 -0.14 6.83
C GLY A 329 -17.27 -1.18 6.37
N ILE A 330 -17.03 -2.46 6.69
CA ILE A 330 -17.95 -3.60 6.47
C ILE A 330 -18.27 -4.35 7.75
#